data_AF-A0A5K1ESS5-F1
#
_entry.id   AF-A0A5K1ESS5-F1
#
_cell.length_a   1.000
_cell.length_b   1.000
_cell.length_c   1.000
_cell.angle_alpha   90.00
_cell.angle_beta   90.00
_cell.angle_gamma   90.00
#
_symmetry.space_group_name_H-M   'P 1'
#
loop_
_entity.id
_entity.type
_entity.pdbx_description
1 polymer ?
#
loop_
_entity_poly.entity_id
_entity_poly.type
_entity_poly.pdbx_seq_one_letter_code
_entity_poly.pdbx_strand_id
1 'polypeptide(L)' 'MVSLKLQKRLAASVLKCGKGKVWLDPNETSEISMANS' A
#
# COMPACT_ATOMS: atom_id res chain seq x y z
N MET A 1 -1.86 -7.84 -13.46
CA MET A 1 -2.18 -6.58 -12.73
C MET A 1 -1.90 -6.83 -11.26
N VAL A 2 -0.91 -6.15 -10.69
CA VAL A 2 -0.51 -6.31 -9.29
C VAL A 2 -1.54 -5.62 -8.39
N SER A 3 -2.09 -6.33 -7.40
CA SER A 3 -3.14 -5.81 -6.52
C SER A 3 -2.54 -5.24 -5.23
N LEU A 4 -2.42 -3.91 -5.15
CA LEU A 4 -1.90 -3.21 -3.95
C LEU A 4 -2.99 -2.85 -2.91
N LYS A 5 -4.16 -3.50 -2.98
CA LYS A 5 -5.32 -3.22 -2.10
C LYS A 5 -5.03 -3.54 -0.64
N LEU A 6 -4.26 -4.60 -0.40
CA LEU A 6 -3.87 -5.03 0.94
C LEU A 6 -2.92 -4.01 1.57
N GLN A 7 -1.87 -3.66 0.84
CA GLN A 7 -0.82 -2.74 1.27
C GLN A 7 -1.39 -1.36 1.56
N LYS A 8 -2.26 -0.85 0.69
CA LYS A 8 -2.95 0.43 0.92
C LYS A 8 -3.83 0.42 2.17
N ARG A 9 -4.42 -0.73 2.53
CA ARG A 9 -5.20 -0.90 3.77
C ARG A 9 -4.29 -0.98 5.00
N LEU A 10 -3.20 -1.75 4.93
CA LEU A 10 -2.24 -1.90 6.03
C LEU A 10 -1.56 -0.56 6.34
N ALA A 11 -1.04 0.12 5.31
CA ALA A 11 -0.41 1.44 5.46
C ALA A 11 -1.37 2.47 6.05
N ALA A 12 -2.64 2.47 5.64
CA ALA A 12 -3.66 3.35 6.22
C ALA A 12 -3.91 3.06 7.72
N SER A 13 -3.91 1.78 8.10
CA SER A 13 -4.09 1.36 9.50
C SER A 13 -2.88 1.73 10.37
N VAL A 14 -1.66 1.55 9.86
CA VAL A 14 -0.42 1.88 10.57
C VAL A 14 -0.29 3.40 10.76
N LEU A 15 -0.54 4.17 9.70
CA LEU A 15 -0.46 5.63 9.71
C LEU A 15 -1.68 6.31 10.34
N LYS A 16 -2.69 5.54 10.79
CA LYS A 16 -3.97 6.03 11.32
C LYS A 16 -4.62 7.09 10.41
N CYS A 17 -4.52 6.92 9.09
CA CYS A 17 -5.00 7.86 8.10
C CYS A 17 -5.97 7.18 7.12
N GLY A 18 -6.72 7.97 6.35
CA GLY A 18 -7.63 7.42 5.33
C GLY A 18 -6.85 6.80 4.16
N LYS A 19 -7.40 5.77 3.51
CA LYS A 19 -6.80 5.14 2.31
C LYS A 19 -6.49 6.15 1.20
N GLY A 20 -7.24 7.25 1.10
CA GLY A 20 -7.01 8.33 0.14
C GLY A 20 -5.80 9.23 0.44
N LYS A 21 -5.24 9.14 1.64
CA LYS A 21 -4.03 9.87 2.06
C LYS A 21 -2.75 9.03 1.95
N VAL A 22 -2.88 7.74 1.62
CA VAL A 22 -1.75 6.83 1.39
C VAL A 22 -1.36 6.91 -0.08
N TRP A 23 -0.16 7.43 -0.32
CA TRP A 23 0.51 7.40 -1.61
C TRP A 23 1.43 6.18 -1.68
N LEU A 24 1.40 5.45 -2.79
CA LEU A 24 2.26 4.30 -3.06
C LEU A 24 3.03 4.63 -4.34
N ASP A 25 4.35 4.47 -4.31
CA ASP A 25 5.19 4.77 -5.45
C ASP A 25 4.90 3.78 -6.60
N PRO A 26 4.54 4.25 -7.81
CA PRO A 26 4.33 3.37 -8.96
C PRO A 26 5.60 2.66 -9.42
N ASN A 27 6.79 3.23 -9.20
CA ASN A 27 8.07 2.64 -9.60
C ASN A 27 8.45 1.43 -8.73
N GLU A 28 8.03 1.44 -7.47
CA GLU A 28 8.28 0.38 -6.48
C GLU A 28 7.10 -0.58 -6.30
N THR A 29 6.16 -0.60 -7.26
CA THR A 29 4.94 -1.43 -7.17
C THR A 29 5.24 -2.92 -6.99
N SER A 30 6.32 -3.44 -7.58
CA SER A 30 6.76 -4.82 -7.42
C SER A 30 7.23 -5.13 -6.00
N GLU A 31 8.06 -4.27 -5.40
CA GLU A 31 8.52 -4.44 -4.02
C GLU A 31 7.39 -4.31 -3.01
N ILE A 32 6.55 -3.28 -3.17
CA ILE A 32 5.39 -3.06 -2.31
C ILE A 32 4.46 -4.27 -2.37
N SER A 33 4.29 -4.90 -3.54
CA SER A 33 3.43 -6.08 -3.68
C SER A 33 3.93 -7.31 -2.92
N MET A 34 5.24 -7.42 -2.69
CA MET A 34 5.83 -8.50 -1.92
C MET A 34 5.63 -8.33 -0.39
N ALA A 35 5.28 -7.12 0.07
CA ALA A 35 4.96 -6.87 1.47
C ALA A 35 3.57 -7.41 1.84
N ASN A 36 3.53 -8.49 2.63
CA ASN A 36 2.32 -9.22 3.00
C ASN A 36 1.96 -9.16 4.50
N SER A 37 2.70 -8.40 5.31
CA SER A 37 2.56 -8.32 6.77
C SER A 37 2.57 -6.90 7.28
#